data_AF-A0A4V2H925-F1
#
_entry.id   AF-A0A4V2H925-F1
#
_cell.length_a   1.000
_cell.length_b   1.000
_cell.length_c   1.000
_cell.angle_alpha   90.00
_cell.angle_beta   90.00
_cell.angle_gamma   90.00
#
_symmetry.space_group_name_H-M   'P 1'
#
loop_
_entity.id
_entity.type
_entity.pdbx_description
1 polymer ?
#
loop_
_entity_poly.entity_id
_entity_poly.type
_entity_poly.pdbx_seq_one_letter_code
_entity_poly.pdbx_strand_id
1 'polypeptide(L)'
;MKILLVIFLCSALFLQGVFCADLGSCNKPEDCGPGECCTIGMQRYSIPQCRKMGQEGSFCRQGNQPSDRVLYYPTEYVEMKGVYTMFCPCKLGLQCKGAKCSKP
;
A
#
# COMPACT_ATOMS: atom_id res chain seq x y z
N MET A 1 21.21 -34.56 -20.38
CA MET A 1 21.91 -33.86 -19.28
C MET A 1 21.87 -32.33 -19.38
N LYS A 2 22.00 -31.72 -20.58
CA LYS A 2 21.92 -30.25 -20.76
C LYS A 2 20.55 -29.64 -20.39
N ILE A 3 19.44 -30.33 -20.70
CA ILE A 3 18.08 -29.83 -20.42
C ILE A 3 17.78 -29.76 -18.91
N LEU A 4 18.26 -30.73 -18.12
CA LEU A 4 18.10 -30.72 -16.66
C LEU A 4 18.87 -29.56 -16.01
N LEU A 5 20.04 -29.21 -16.57
CA LEU A 5 20.86 -28.08 -16.13
C LEU A 5 20.17 -26.73 -16.39
N VAL A 6 19.47 -26.60 -17.53
CA VAL A 6 18.69 -25.39 -17.87
C VAL A 6 17.49 -25.22 -16.94
N ILE A 7 16.78 -26.31 -16.62
CA ILE A 7 15.64 -26.26 -15.68
C ILE A 7 16.10 -25.86 -14.28
N PHE A 8 17.24 -26.38 -13.83
CA PHE A 8 17.80 -26.05 -12.51
C PHE A 8 18.30 -24.59 -12.41
N LEU A 9 18.86 -24.04 -13.50
CA LEU A 9 19.26 -22.63 -13.57
C LEU A 9 18.04 -21.69 -13.64
N CYS A 10 16.99 -22.07 -14.39
CA CYS A 10 15.75 -21.30 -14.42
C CYS A 10 15.04 -21.29 -13.07
N SER A 11 14.96 -22.42 -12.37
CA SER A 11 14.33 -22.48 -11.04
C SER A 11 15.09 -21.67 -9.98
N ALA A 12 16.43 -21.62 -10.05
CA ALA A 12 17.25 -20.79 -9.16
C ALA A 12 17.02 -19.28 -9.36
N LEU A 13 16.73 -18.84 -10.59
CA LEU A 13 16.40 -17.42 -10.89
C LEU A 13 15.03 -17.00 -10.35
N PHE A 14 14.06 -17.92 -10.25
CA PHE A 14 12.74 -17.62 -9.69
C PHE A 14 12.74 -17.47 -8.15
N LEU A 15 13.78 -17.93 -7.45
CA LEU A 15 13.88 -17.86 -5.98
C LEU A 15 14.53 -16.57 -5.45
N GLN A 16 15.08 -15.71 -6.31
CA GLN A 16 15.83 -14.51 -5.86
C GLN A 16 14.95 -13.27 -5.61
N GLY A 17 13.63 -13.36 -5.77
CA GLY A 17 12.74 -12.21 -5.72
C GLY A 17 12.12 -11.85 -4.37
N VAL A 18 12.46 -12.53 -3.25
CA VAL A 18 11.58 -12.52 -2.05
C VAL A 18 12.18 -11.86 -0.80
N PHE A 19 13.39 -11.30 -0.83
CA PHE A 19 13.95 -10.69 0.39
C PHE A 19 14.55 -9.30 0.18
N CYS A 20 13.69 -8.32 -0.08
CA CYS A 20 13.87 -6.98 0.51
C CYS A 20 12.83 -6.86 1.62
N ALA A 21 13.29 -6.87 2.87
CA ALA A 21 12.47 -6.50 4.01
C ALA A 21 12.29 -4.97 3.97
N ASP A 22 11.43 -4.49 3.06
CA ASP A 22 10.96 -3.11 3.08
C ASP A 22 10.09 -2.94 4.33
N LEU A 23 10.28 -1.86 5.09
CA LEU A 23 9.45 -1.57 6.27
C LEU A 23 8.06 -1.14 5.79
N GLY A 24 7.21 -2.14 5.54
CA GLY A 24 5.88 -1.96 4.99
C GLY A 24 5.79 -2.27 3.52
N SER A 25 4.57 -2.17 2.97
CA SER A 25 4.32 -2.57 1.59
C SER A 25 4.30 -1.42 0.59
N CYS A 26 4.48 -0.16 1.03
CA CYS A 26 4.47 1.02 0.18
C CYS A 26 4.97 2.29 0.89
N ASN A 27 5.54 3.20 0.11
CA ASN A 27 5.91 4.56 0.54
C ASN A 27 5.18 5.65 -0.26
N LYS A 28 4.66 5.29 -1.44
CA LYS A 28 3.86 6.15 -2.32
C LYS A 28 2.79 5.33 -3.06
N PRO A 29 1.74 5.95 -3.64
CA PRO A 29 0.67 5.22 -4.33
C PRO A 29 1.14 4.35 -5.48
N GLU A 30 2.21 4.73 -6.18
CA GLU A 30 2.76 4.01 -7.34
C GLU A 30 3.40 2.67 -6.96
N ASP A 31 3.67 2.44 -5.68
CA ASP A 31 4.15 1.15 -5.17
C ASP A 31 3.01 0.11 -5.09
N CYS A 32 1.75 0.54 -5.19
CA CYS A 32 0.57 -0.32 -5.07
C CYS A 32 -0.05 -0.69 -6.42
N GLY A 33 -0.87 -1.76 -6.41
CA GLY A 33 -1.55 -2.23 -7.61
C GLY A 33 -2.67 -1.30 -8.10
N PRO A 34 -3.20 -1.55 -9.31
CA PRO A 34 -4.34 -0.81 -9.84
C PRO A 34 -5.56 -0.87 -8.91
N GLY A 35 -6.13 0.29 -8.58
CA GLY A 35 -7.29 0.38 -7.67
C GLY A 35 -6.94 0.23 -6.19
N GLU A 36 -5.66 0.41 -5.84
CA GLU A 36 -5.17 0.47 -4.48
C GLU A 36 -4.55 1.84 -4.16
N CYS A 37 -4.36 2.11 -2.87
CA CYS A 37 -3.61 3.27 -2.39
C CYS A 37 -2.69 2.85 -1.25
N CYS A 38 -1.69 3.68 -0.98
CA CYS A 38 -0.84 3.51 0.19
C CYS A 38 -1.47 4.16 1.43
N THR A 39 -1.61 3.40 2.51
CA THR A 39 -2.21 3.84 3.77
C THR A 39 -1.23 3.69 4.93
N ILE A 40 -1.39 4.53 5.95
CA ILE A 40 -0.66 4.41 7.21
C ILE A 40 -1.62 4.58 8.39
N GLY A 41 -1.40 3.78 9.43
CA GLY A 41 -2.15 3.86 10.68
C GLY A 41 -1.86 5.14 11.47
N MET A 42 -2.69 5.41 12.48
CA MET A 42 -2.50 6.56 13.39
C MET A 42 -1.60 6.26 14.60
N GLN A 43 -1.24 4.99 14.81
CA GLN A 43 -0.42 4.59 15.95
C GLN A 43 1.07 4.80 15.66
N ARG A 44 1.87 5.03 16.71
CA ARG A 44 3.33 5.07 16.58
C ARG A 44 3.84 3.75 16.02
N TYR A 45 4.82 3.83 15.13
CA TYR A 45 5.40 2.67 14.43
C TYR A 45 4.39 1.89 13.59
N SER A 46 3.27 2.52 13.19
CA SER A 46 2.40 1.93 12.16
C SER A 46 3.23 1.61 10.93
N ILE A 47 2.96 0.47 10.30
CA ILE A 47 3.64 0.03 9.10
C ILE A 47 2.73 0.38 7.91
N PRO A 48 3.24 1.06 6.87
CA PRO A 48 2.42 1.43 5.73
C PRO A 48 2.03 0.23 4.88
N GLN A 49 0.83 0.28 4.30
CA GLN A 49 0.22 -0.84 3.60
C GLN A 49 -0.61 -0.39 2.39
N CYS A 50 -0.49 -1.15 1.29
CA CYS A 50 -1.38 -1.08 0.15
C CYS A 50 -2.76 -1.61 0.53
N ARG A 51 -3.79 -0.82 0.26
CA ARG A 51 -5.18 -1.16 0.53
C ARG A 51 -6.04 -0.85 -0.70
N LYS A 52 -7.12 -1.60 -0.90
CA LYS A 52 -8.08 -1.33 -1.98
C LYS A 52 -8.82 -0.02 -1.74
N MET A 53 -9.13 0.70 -2.82
CA MET A 53 -10.08 1.83 -2.78
C MET A 53 -11.43 1.39 -2.18
N GLY A 54 -12.05 2.27 -1.41
CA GLY A 54 -13.32 2.00 -0.73
C GLY A 54 -14.45 1.73 -1.71
N GLN A 55 -15.08 0.56 -1.60
CA GLN A 55 -16.29 0.22 -2.37
C GLN A 55 -17.52 0.84 -1.70
N GLU A 56 -18.66 0.86 -2.38
CA GLU A 56 -19.93 1.29 -1.80
C GLU A 56 -20.21 0.55 -0.47
N GLY A 57 -20.65 1.29 0.57
CA GLY A 57 -20.86 0.78 1.92
C GLY A 57 -19.59 0.52 2.76
N SER A 58 -18.38 0.66 2.18
CA SER A 58 -17.12 0.56 2.93
C SER A 58 -16.96 1.76 3.87
N PHE A 59 -16.24 1.56 4.97
CA PHE A 59 -15.83 2.67 5.82
C PHE A 59 -14.85 3.58 5.10
N CYS A 60 -14.99 4.88 5.33
CA CYS A 60 -14.09 5.90 4.82
C CYS A 60 -13.94 7.02 5.86
N ARG A 61 -12.90 7.83 5.68
CA ARG A 61 -12.67 9.02 6.50
C ARG A 61 -13.01 10.27 5.68
N GLN A 62 -13.91 11.10 6.19
CA GLN A 62 -14.26 12.37 5.56
C GLN A 62 -13.05 13.32 5.55
N GLY A 63 -12.84 14.02 4.44
CA GLY A 63 -11.71 14.93 4.27
C GLY A 63 -10.34 14.25 4.35
N ASN A 64 -10.24 12.94 4.06
CA ASN A 64 -8.98 12.21 4.11
C ASN A 64 -8.12 12.50 2.88
N GLN A 65 -7.50 13.69 2.86
CA GLN A 65 -6.57 14.07 1.81
C GLN A 65 -5.26 13.28 1.93
N PRO A 66 -4.63 12.92 0.79
CA PRO A 66 -3.28 12.35 0.82
C PRO A 66 -2.29 13.39 1.34
N SER A 67 -1.27 12.94 2.07
CA SER A 67 -0.27 13.84 2.66
C SER A 67 1.13 13.23 2.62
N ASP A 68 2.12 14.05 2.34
CA ASP A 68 3.54 13.71 2.47
C ASP A 68 3.95 13.75 3.94
N ARG A 69 4.77 12.81 4.38
CA ARG A 69 5.25 12.75 5.76
C ARG A 69 6.51 11.91 5.89
N VAL A 70 7.30 12.18 6.92
CA VAL A 70 8.43 11.34 7.32
C VAL A 70 8.02 10.53 8.55
N LEU A 71 8.12 9.21 8.48
CA LEU A 71 7.95 8.32 9.62
C LEU A 71 9.30 8.06 10.28
N TYR A 72 9.34 8.09 11.60
CA TYR A 72 10.53 7.79 12.38
C TYR A 72 10.32 6.49 13.15
N TYR A 73 11.07 5.47 12.78
CA TYR A 73 11.16 4.20 13.47
C TYR A 73 12.40 4.19 14.37
N PRO A 74 12.56 3.22 15.29
CA PRO A 74 13.70 3.19 16.21
C PRO A 74 15.07 3.14 15.53
N THR A 75 15.15 2.54 14.33
CA THR A 75 16.41 2.29 13.61
C THR A 75 16.57 3.13 12.34
N GLU A 76 15.48 3.69 11.81
CA GLU A 76 15.46 4.32 10.50
C GLU A 76 14.30 5.31 10.37
N TYR A 77 14.31 6.06 9.27
CA TYR A 77 13.19 6.90 8.87
C TYR A 77 12.76 6.56 7.46
N VAL A 78 11.48 6.82 7.16
CA VAL A 78 10.88 6.53 5.86
C VAL A 78 10.18 7.79 5.37
N GLU A 79 10.57 8.25 4.19
CA GLU A 79 9.87 9.34 3.50
C GLU A 79 8.67 8.78 2.73
N MET A 80 7.49 9.32 3.02
CA MET A 80 6.25 8.92 2.38
C MET A 80 5.69 10.07 1.55
N LYS A 81 5.14 9.74 0.39
CA LYS A 81 4.50 10.71 -0.51
C LYS A 81 3.07 10.32 -0.81
N GLY A 82 2.15 11.26 -0.74
CA GLY A 82 0.76 11.06 -1.17
C GLY A 82 0.01 9.95 -0.42
N VAL A 83 0.33 9.70 0.85
CA VAL A 83 -0.23 8.55 1.60
C VAL A 83 -1.47 8.91 2.42
N TYR A 84 -2.43 8.00 2.45
CA TYR A 84 -3.70 8.19 3.14
C TYR A 84 -3.64 7.71 4.59
N THR A 85 -4.39 8.37 5.47
CA THR A 85 -4.48 7.94 6.88
C THR A 85 -5.63 6.95 7.04
N MET A 86 -5.35 5.76 7.58
CA MET A 86 -6.27 4.66 7.90
C MET A 86 -7.01 3.99 6.73
N PHE A 87 -7.58 4.76 5.81
CA PHE A 87 -8.44 4.27 4.73
C PHE A 87 -8.03 4.88 3.39
N CYS A 88 -8.09 4.09 2.33
CA CYS A 88 -8.05 4.63 0.97
C CYS A 88 -9.28 5.49 0.67
N PRO A 89 -9.20 6.40 -0.31
CA PRO A 89 -10.38 7.12 -0.77
C PRO A 89 -11.40 6.14 -1.35
N CYS A 90 -12.63 6.61 -1.46
CA CYS A 90 -13.66 5.84 -2.16
C CYS A 90 -13.28 5.69 -3.64
N LYS A 91 -13.69 4.57 -4.24
CA LYS A 91 -13.52 4.34 -5.68
C LYS A 91 -14.19 5.47 -6.47
N LEU A 92 -13.67 5.72 -7.68
CA LEU A 92 -14.21 6.70 -8.62
C LEU A 92 -15.75 6.61 -8.72
N GLY A 93 -16.42 7.76 -8.60
CA GLY A 93 -17.88 7.86 -8.63
C GLY A 93 -18.57 7.72 -7.28
N LEU A 94 -17.81 7.52 -6.18
CA LEU A 94 -18.35 7.50 -4.81
C LEU A 94 -17.77 8.65 -3.99
N GLN A 95 -18.53 9.08 -2.98
CA GLN A 95 -18.12 10.08 -1.99
C GLN A 95 -18.19 9.52 -0.58
N CYS A 96 -17.32 10.04 0.30
CA CYS A 96 -17.35 9.69 1.71
C CYS A 96 -18.41 10.53 2.45
N LYS A 97 -19.57 9.92 2.73
CA LYS A 97 -20.70 10.56 3.44
C LYS A 97 -21.05 9.74 4.68
N GLY A 98 -21.08 10.37 5.85
CA GLY A 98 -21.39 9.67 7.11
C GLY A 98 -20.43 8.50 7.39
N ALA A 99 -19.14 8.68 7.12
CA ALA A 99 -18.09 7.65 7.24
C ALA A 99 -18.30 6.40 6.36
N LYS A 100 -19.13 6.49 5.32
CA LYS A 100 -19.37 5.43 4.34
C LYS A 100 -19.17 5.94 2.92
N CYS A 101 -18.60 5.09 2.07
CA CYS A 101 -18.59 5.35 0.64
C CYS A 101 -20.00 5.15 0.08
N SER A 102 -20.55 6.17 -0.55
CA SER A 102 -21.89 6.17 -1.13
C SER A 102 -21.89 6.97 -2.42
N LYS A 103 -22.93 6.80 -3.23
CA LYS A 103 -23.12 7.66 -4.40
C LYS A 103 -23.27 9.14 -3.96
N PRO A 104 -22.80 10.09 -4.78
CA PRO A 104 -22.90 11.53 -4.53
C PRO A 104 -24.29 11.97 -4.03
#